data_AF-A0A851LGU9-F1
#
_entry.id   AF-A0A851LGU9-F1
#
_cell.length_a   1.000
_cell.length_b   1.000
_cell.length_c   1.000
_cell.angle_alpha   90.00
_cell.angle_beta   90.00
_cell.angle_gamma   90.00
#
_symmetry.space_group_name_H-M   'P 1'
#
loop_
_entity.id
_entity.type
_entity.pdbx_description
1 polymer ?
#
loop_
_entity_poly.entity_id
_entity_poly.type
_entity_poly.pdbx_seq_one_letter_code
_entity_poly.pdbx_strand_id
1 'polypeptide(L)'
;FFISLKLKNETKGKLQKQICQVILDHFEKQYATELGDTWTSVRDVLAYPLCWQYAILLNKFSQSAELEDTLSVRGYHPAFQGPLPYLPASLKCYIRRTPGRFPAQKHQAGKLKEYYLLNAASLLPVLALEVKAGENVLDLCAAPGGKSVAILQCASPGQFHCNEYDDLRLRWLKQTMESFIPDPLIKLITVSKLDGRQIGDLKPELYDKVML
;
A
#
# COMPACT_ATOMS: atom_id res chain seq x y z
N PHE A 1 -4.49 2.50 -39.46
CA PHE A 1 -4.02 1.11 -39.31
C PHE A 1 -4.10 0.71 -37.83
N PHE A 2 -5.30 0.32 -37.39
CA PHE A 2 -5.52 -0.22 -36.04
C PHE A 2 -5.30 -1.73 -36.10
N ILE A 3 -4.20 -2.21 -35.53
CA ILE A 3 -3.99 -3.66 -35.36
C ILE A 3 -4.75 -4.08 -34.10
N SER A 4 -5.96 -4.60 -34.31
CA SER A 4 -6.71 -5.37 -33.32
C SER A 4 -6.00 -6.70 -33.09
N LEU A 5 -5.07 -6.77 -32.14
CA LEU A 5 -4.51 -8.03 -31.66
C LEU A 5 -5.50 -8.72 -30.72
N LYS A 6 -6.43 -9.49 -31.31
CA LYS A 6 -7.19 -10.52 -30.59
C LYS A 6 -6.24 -11.65 -30.19
N LEU A 7 -5.66 -11.58 -28.99
CA LEU A 7 -5.06 -12.73 -28.33
C LEU A 7 -6.18 -13.52 -27.65
N LYS A 8 -6.65 -14.57 -28.34
CA LYS A 8 -7.44 -15.66 -27.73
C LYS A 8 -6.56 -16.33 -26.69
N ASN A 9 -6.89 -16.16 -25.41
CA ASN A 9 -6.35 -16.99 -24.34
C ASN A 9 -7.49 -17.86 -23.82
N GLU A 10 -7.48 -19.14 -24.20
CA GLU A 10 -8.33 -20.15 -23.60
C GLU A 10 -7.83 -20.43 -22.18
N THR A 11 -8.42 -19.77 -21.20
CA THR A 11 -8.39 -20.23 -19.80
C THR A 11 -9.77 -20.00 -19.20
N LYS A 12 -10.46 -21.12 -18.90
CA LYS A 12 -11.77 -21.16 -18.26
C LYS A 12 -11.81 -20.22 -17.04
N GLY A 13 -12.71 -19.24 -17.07
CA GLY A 13 -13.36 -18.69 -15.88
C GLY A 13 -12.64 -17.61 -15.08
N LYS A 14 -12.00 -16.61 -15.70
CA LYS A 14 -11.74 -15.32 -15.04
C LYS A 14 -12.52 -14.22 -15.76
N LEU A 15 -13.44 -13.56 -15.04
CA LEU A 15 -14.09 -12.32 -15.51
C LEU A 15 -12.99 -11.35 -15.98
N GLN A 16 -12.94 -11.12 -17.30
CA GLN A 16 -12.01 -10.16 -17.86
C GLN A 16 -12.48 -8.77 -17.44
N LYS A 17 -11.62 -8.00 -16.76
CA LYS A 17 -11.95 -6.62 -16.37
C LYS A 17 -12.24 -5.84 -17.66
N GLN A 18 -13.48 -5.40 -17.82
CA GLN A 18 -13.90 -4.54 -18.92
C GLN A 18 -13.73 -3.08 -18.50
N ILE A 19 -13.24 -2.25 -19.41
CA ILE A 19 -13.16 -0.81 -19.18
C ILE A 19 -14.59 -0.26 -19.17
N CYS A 20 -14.94 0.49 -18.14
CA CYS A 20 -16.22 1.19 -18.09
C CYS A 20 -16.12 2.44 -18.94
N GLN A 21 -16.74 2.42 -20.13
CA GLN A 21 -16.65 3.53 -21.08
C GLN A 21 -17.18 4.84 -20.48
N VAL A 22 -18.26 4.78 -19.71
CA VAL A 22 -18.85 5.97 -19.05
C VAL A 22 -17.85 6.65 -18.10
N ILE A 23 -17.09 5.85 -17.34
CA ILE A 23 -16.05 6.39 -16.45
C ILE A 23 -14.88 6.94 -17.26
N LEU A 24 -14.49 6.26 -18.34
CA LEU A 24 -13.41 6.71 -19.20
C LEU A 24 -13.74 8.05 -19.89
N ASP A 25 -14.95 8.20 -20.41
CA ASP A 25 -15.40 9.45 -21.06
C ASP A 25 -15.41 10.61 -20.06
N HIS A 26 -15.79 10.35 -18.81
CA HIS A 26 -15.74 11.34 -17.75
C HIS A 26 -14.30 11.78 -17.44
N PHE A 27 -13.38 10.82 -17.29
CA PHE A 27 -11.96 11.11 -17.09
C PHE A 27 -11.33 11.82 -18.30
N GLU A 28 -11.69 11.45 -19.52
CA GLU A 28 -11.21 12.10 -20.73
C GLU A 28 -11.62 13.58 -20.75
N LYS A 29 -12.89 13.89 -20.45
CA LYS A 29 -13.38 15.27 -20.40
C LYS A 29 -12.65 16.11 -19.34
N GLN A 30 -12.48 15.56 -18.14
CA GLN A 30 -11.89 16.29 -17.02
C GLN A 30 -10.36 16.39 -17.15
N TYR A 31 -9.67 15.26 -17.23
CA TYR A 31 -8.21 15.22 -17.16
C TYR A 31 -7.51 15.65 -18.44
N ALA A 32 -8.15 15.60 -19.61
CA ALA A 32 -7.57 16.24 -20.80
C ALA A 32 -7.47 17.76 -20.62
N THR A 33 -8.40 18.36 -19.87
CA THR A 33 -8.36 19.81 -19.56
C THR A 33 -7.32 20.11 -18.48
N GLU A 34 -7.24 19.29 -17.43
CA GLU A 34 -6.32 19.51 -16.29
C GLU A 34 -4.86 19.19 -16.62
N LEU A 35 -4.61 18.11 -17.38
CA LEU A 35 -3.27 17.57 -17.62
C LEU A 35 -2.76 17.82 -19.05
N GLY A 36 -3.61 18.33 -19.94
CA GLY A 36 -3.28 18.63 -21.34
C GLY A 36 -2.68 17.41 -22.05
N ASP A 37 -1.56 17.63 -22.76
CA ASP A 37 -0.86 16.61 -23.53
C ASP A 37 -0.39 15.41 -22.67
N THR A 38 -0.19 15.63 -21.36
CA THR A 38 0.24 14.57 -20.43
C THR A 38 -0.86 13.54 -20.18
N TRP A 39 -2.14 13.90 -20.37
CA TRP A 39 -3.26 12.98 -20.14
C TRP A 39 -3.14 11.71 -20.98
N THR A 40 -2.72 11.83 -22.24
CA THR A 40 -2.60 10.68 -23.15
C THR A 40 -1.70 9.59 -22.58
N SER A 41 -0.53 9.96 -22.07
CA SER A 41 0.42 9.00 -21.50
C SER A 41 -0.08 8.41 -20.17
N VAL A 42 -0.71 9.24 -19.32
CA VAL A 42 -1.32 8.80 -18.05
C VAL A 42 -2.44 7.80 -18.31
N ARG A 43 -3.35 8.12 -19.23
CA ARG A 43 -4.47 7.27 -19.62
C ARG A 43 -3.98 5.93 -20.14
N ASP A 44 -2.96 5.91 -20.99
CA ASP A 44 -2.42 4.67 -21.55
C ASP A 44 -1.88 3.75 -20.43
N VAL A 45 -1.20 4.30 -19.42
CA VAL A 45 -0.75 3.54 -18.24
C VAL A 45 -1.92 3.05 -17.38
N LEU A 46 -2.93 3.90 -17.15
CA LEU A 46 -4.12 3.54 -16.37
C LEU A 46 -4.95 2.44 -17.04
N ALA A 47 -5.08 2.49 -18.37
CA ALA A 47 -5.88 1.56 -19.16
C ALA A 47 -5.16 0.25 -19.49
N TYR A 48 -3.85 0.17 -19.30
CA TYR A 48 -3.05 -1.02 -19.64
C TYR A 48 -2.49 -1.71 -18.39
N PRO A 49 -3.17 -2.77 -17.86
CA PRO A 49 -2.75 -3.45 -16.64
C PRO A 49 -1.34 -4.07 -16.69
N LEU A 50 -0.86 -4.35 -17.90
CA LEU A 50 0.48 -4.83 -18.14
C LEU A 50 1.55 -3.75 -17.94
N CYS A 51 1.20 -2.49 -17.68
CA CYS A 51 2.14 -1.46 -17.22
C CYS A 51 2.16 -1.30 -15.69
N TRP A 52 1.27 -1.98 -14.95
CA TRP A 52 1.14 -1.76 -13.51
C TRP A 52 2.31 -2.35 -12.74
N GLN A 53 2.95 -1.50 -11.97
CA GLN A 53 4.06 -1.85 -11.09
C GLN A 53 3.56 -2.04 -9.66
N TYR A 54 4.21 -2.95 -8.95
CA TYR A 54 3.97 -3.20 -7.54
C TYR A 54 5.30 -3.07 -6.81
N ALA A 55 5.24 -2.42 -5.65
CA ALA A 55 6.33 -2.37 -4.70
C ALA A 55 6.22 -3.52 -3.70
N ILE A 56 7.38 -3.98 -3.26
CA ILE A 56 7.56 -5.00 -2.23
C ILE A 56 8.13 -4.29 -1.01
N LEU A 57 7.28 -4.05 -0.03
CA LEU A 57 7.68 -3.52 1.28
C LEU A 57 8.06 -4.68 2.18
N LEU A 58 9.33 -4.77 2.57
CA LEU A 58 9.76 -5.84 3.47
C LEU A 58 9.22 -5.61 4.88
N ASN A 59 8.92 -6.72 5.55
CA ASN A 59 8.52 -6.71 6.94
C ASN A 59 9.76 -6.85 7.84
N LYS A 60 10.14 -5.77 8.53
CA LYS A 60 11.27 -5.72 9.48
C LYS A 60 11.15 -6.74 10.61
N PHE A 61 9.94 -7.20 10.94
CA PHE A 61 9.69 -8.17 12.00
C PHE A 61 9.88 -9.63 11.57
N SER A 62 10.11 -9.89 10.28
CA SER A 62 10.32 -11.24 9.74
C SER A 62 11.26 -11.21 8.54
N GLN A 63 12.33 -10.40 8.59
CA GLN A 63 13.29 -10.29 7.51
C GLN A 63 14.05 -11.60 7.31
N SER A 64 14.25 -11.95 6.03
CA SER A 64 15.12 -13.05 5.59
C SER A 64 16.10 -12.51 4.57
N ALA A 65 17.40 -12.80 4.74
CA ALA A 65 18.44 -12.44 3.78
C ALA A 65 18.18 -13.09 2.40
N GLU A 66 17.63 -14.31 2.41
CA GLU A 66 17.29 -15.08 1.20
C GLU A 66 16.27 -14.36 0.31
N LEU A 67 15.35 -13.61 0.92
CA LEU A 67 14.35 -12.83 0.19
C LEU A 67 15.01 -11.67 -0.55
N GLU A 68 15.88 -10.90 0.11
CA GLU A 68 16.58 -9.78 -0.51
C GLU A 68 17.45 -10.25 -1.69
N ASP A 69 18.16 -11.37 -1.54
CA ASP A 69 18.91 -12.01 -2.62
C ASP A 69 17.99 -12.43 -3.78
N THR A 70 16.86 -13.05 -3.48
CA THR A 70 15.86 -13.44 -4.48
C THR A 70 15.31 -12.22 -5.23
N LEU A 71 15.06 -11.12 -4.54
CA LEU A 71 14.60 -9.87 -5.14
C LEU A 71 15.66 -9.31 -6.10
N SER A 72 16.92 -9.25 -5.66
CA SER A 72 18.05 -8.79 -6.48
C SER A 72 18.21 -9.61 -7.76
N VAL A 73 18.23 -10.95 -7.64
CA VAL A 73 18.33 -11.87 -8.80
C VAL A 73 17.16 -11.70 -9.78
N ARG A 74 15.98 -11.31 -9.28
CA ARG A 74 14.78 -11.05 -10.11
C ARG A 74 14.70 -9.63 -10.66
N GLY A 75 15.75 -8.83 -10.50
CA GLY A 75 15.88 -7.47 -11.02
C GLY A 75 15.13 -6.40 -10.23
N TYR A 76 14.72 -6.72 -8.99
CA TYR A 76 14.18 -5.71 -8.08
C TYR A 76 15.32 -4.88 -7.49
N HIS A 77 15.06 -3.59 -7.31
CA HIS A 77 16.00 -2.64 -6.73
C HIS A 77 15.28 -1.73 -5.74
N PRO A 78 15.99 -1.11 -4.78
CA PRO A 78 15.39 -0.17 -3.85
C PRO A 78 14.56 0.91 -4.56
N ALA A 79 13.35 1.13 -4.06
CA ALA A 79 12.40 2.10 -4.61
C ALA A 79 12.84 3.56 -4.42
N PHE A 80 13.61 3.80 -3.37
CA PHE A 80 14.16 5.10 -3.03
C PHE A 80 15.69 4.99 -3.13
N GLN A 81 16.30 5.81 -3.99
CA GLN A 81 17.74 5.86 -4.21
C GLN A 81 18.27 7.22 -3.76
N GLY A 82 19.39 7.23 -3.05
CA GLY A 82 20.05 8.43 -2.55
C GLY A 82 19.79 8.72 -1.07
N PRO A 83 20.60 9.61 -0.45
CA PRO A 83 20.43 10.01 0.94
C PRO A 83 19.22 10.94 1.06
N LEU A 84 18.06 10.35 1.31
CA LEU A 84 16.88 11.11 1.72
C LEU A 84 16.94 11.29 3.24
N PRO A 85 17.11 12.51 3.78
CA PRO A 85 17.32 12.72 5.22
C PRO A 85 16.13 12.28 6.09
N TYR A 86 14.94 12.21 5.49
CA TYR A 86 13.71 11.77 6.14
C TYR A 86 13.37 10.28 5.89
N LEU A 87 14.17 9.55 5.09
CA LEU A 87 13.89 8.15 4.80
C LEU A 87 14.32 7.29 6.01
N PRO A 88 13.38 6.57 6.65
CA PRO A 88 13.72 5.76 7.80
C PRO A 88 14.65 4.61 7.39
N ALA A 89 15.75 4.42 8.12
CA ALA A 89 16.74 3.39 7.82
C ALA A 89 16.16 1.96 7.84
N SER A 90 15.07 1.73 8.60
CA SER A 90 14.38 0.45 8.66
C SER A 90 13.45 0.18 7.48
N LEU A 91 13.11 1.20 6.69
CA LEU A 91 12.20 1.05 5.56
C LEU A 91 12.92 0.45 4.36
N LYS A 92 12.66 -0.84 4.10
CA LYS A 92 13.14 -1.53 2.91
C LYS A 92 11.99 -1.74 1.93
N CYS A 93 12.06 -1.09 0.78
CA CYS A 93 11.06 -1.21 -0.27
C CYS A 93 11.71 -1.38 -1.63
N TYR A 94 11.22 -2.34 -2.42
CA TYR A 94 11.80 -2.70 -3.71
C TYR A 94 10.77 -2.60 -4.83
N ILE A 95 11.22 -2.14 -5.99
CA ILE A 95 10.43 -2.06 -7.22
C ILE A 95 11.18 -2.74 -8.37
N ARG A 96 10.44 -3.04 -9.44
CA ARG A 96 11.01 -3.54 -10.69
C ARG A 96 10.44 -2.73 -11.84
N ARG A 97 11.31 -2.31 -12.77
CA ARG A 97 10.89 -1.54 -13.96
C ARG A 97 9.99 -2.36 -14.88
N THR A 98 10.31 -3.65 -15.02
CA THR A 98 9.53 -4.56 -15.85
C THR A 98 8.24 -4.98 -15.12
N PRO A 99 7.10 -4.94 -15.83
CA PRO A 99 5.83 -5.36 -15.27
C PRO A 99 5.84 -6.79 -14.75
N GLY A 100 4.96 -7.08 -13.81
CA GLY A 100 4.77 -8.41 -13.26
C GLY A 100 4.59 -8.36 -11.76
N ARG A 101 3.84 -9.34 -11.25
CA ARG A 101 3.45 -9.39 -9.85
C ARG A 101 4.30 -10.40 -9.11
N PHE A 102 4.89 -9.98 -7.99
CA PHE A 102 5.48 -10.91 -7.05
C PHE A 102 4.36 -11.73 -6.35
N PRO A 103 4.58 -13.00 -5.98
CA PRO A 103 3.55 -13.81 -5.35
C PRO A 103 2.95 -13.13 -4.11
N ALA A 104 1.62 -13.17 -3.96
CA ALA A 104 0.98 -12.66 -2.75
C ALA A 104 1.02 -13.71 -1.64
N GLN A 105 1.44 -13.33 -0.44
CA GLN A 105 1.39 -14.20 0.74
C GLN A 105 -0.01 -14.15 1.36
N LYS A 106 -0.64 -15.31 1.53
CA LYS A 106 -1.94 -15.44 2.22
C LYS A 106 -1.73 -15.27 3.72
N HIS A 107 -2.75 -14.76 4.40
CA HIS A 107 -2.77 -14.71 5.86
C HIS A 107 -2.75 -16.14 6.42
N GLN A 108 -1.93 -16.36 7.44
CA GLN A 108 -1.82 -17.60 8.20
C GLN A 108 -1.62 -17.21 9.67
N ALA A 109 -2.48 -17.69 10.57
CA ALA A 109 -2.42 -17.36 11.99
C ALA A 109 -1.06 -17.77 12.60
N GLY A 110 -0.47 -16.89 13.40
CA GLY A 110 0.83 -17.10 14.05
C GLY A 110 2.05 -17.06 13.11
N LYS A 111 1.87 -16.80 11.80
CA LYS A 111 2.97 -16.68 10.85
C LYS A 111 3.03 -15.28 10.23
N LEU A 112 4.14 -14.59 10.50
CA LEU A 112 4.41 -13.29 9.88
C LEU A 112 4.75 -13.46 8.39
N LYS A 113 4.27 -12.51 7.60
CA LYS A 113 4.58 -12.33 6.19
C LYS A 113 5.87 -11.57 6.05
N GLU A 114 6.69 -11.97 5.10
CA GLU A 114 8.00 -11.38 4.85
C GLU A 114 7.90 -10.04 4.12
N TYR A 115 6.79 -9.80 3.40
CA TYR A 115 6.60 -8.56 2.64
C TYR A 115 5.12 -8.26 2.36
N TYR A 116 4.84 -6.96 2.16
CA TYR A 116 3.58 -6.42 1.71
C TYR A 116 3.69 -5.96 0.24
N LEU A 117 2.68 -6.26 -0.57
CA LEU A 117 2.58 -5.80 -1.95
C LEU A 117 1.66 -4.57 -2.03
N LEU A 118 2.18 -3.43 -2.45
CA LEU A 118 1.44 -2.17 -2.55
C LEU A 118 1.86 -1.37 -3.78
N ASN A 119 1.12 -0.31 -4.09
CA ASN A 119 1.61 0.72 -5.01
C ASN A 119 2.68 1.55 -4.28
N ALA A 120 3.87 1.73 -4.88
CA ALA A 120 4.98 2.51 -4.31
C ALA A 120 4.53 3.92 -3.87
N ALA A 121 3.62 4.55 -4.64
CA ALA A 121 3.08 5.87 -4.32
C ALA A 121 2.34 5.91 -2.96
N SER A 122 1.89 4.76 -2.44
CA SER A 122 1.21 4.71 -1.14
C SER A 122 2.16 4.91 0.05
N LEU A 123 3.48 4.85 -0.17
CA LEU A 123 4.48 5.18 0.83
C LEU A 123 4.72 6.68 0.97
N LEU A 124 4.40 7.48 -0.04
CA LEU A 124 4.60 8.93 -0.02
C LEU A 124 3.91 9.63 1.17
N PRO A 125 2.62 9.40 1.46
CA PRO A 125 1.98 10.02 2.63
C PRO A 125 2.57 9.52 3.95
N VAL A 126 3.04 8.27 4.00
CA VAL A 126 3.67 7.70 5.20
C VAL A 126 5.02 8.35 5.48
N LEU A 127 5.81 8.57 4.43
CA LEU A 127 7.09 9.24 4.52
C LEU A 127 6.91 10.72 4.87
N ALA A 128 5.95 11.41 4.26
CA ALA A 128 5.65 12.82 4.54
C ALA A 128 5.13 13.05 5.96
N LEU A 129 4.54 12.04 6.61
CA LEU A 129 4.08 12.15 7.99
C LEU A 129 5.25 12.25 8.98
N GLU A 130 6.42 11.71 8.61
CA GLU A 130 7.67 11.74 9.38
C GLU A 130 7.47 11.32 10.85
N VAL A 131 6.76 10.21 11.05
CA VAL A 131 6.49 9.65 12.37
C VAL A 131 7.79 9.35 13.11
N LYS A 132 7.90 9.86 14.33
CA LYS A 132 9.03 9.60 15.24
C LYS A 132 8.67 8.51 16.24
N ALA A 133 9.70 7.87 16.78
CA ALA A 133 9.50 6.86 17.83
C ALA A 133 8.85 7.50 19.07
N GLY A 134 7.85 6.82 19.62
CA GLY A 134 7.11 7.29 20.80
C GLY A 134 5.95 8.24 20.52
N GLU A 135 5.80 8.78 19.31
CA GLU A 135 4.64 9.60 18.94
C GLU A 135 3.34 8.78 18.92
N ASN A 136 2.24 9.42 19.28
CA ASN A 136 0.89 8.88 19.17
C ASN A 136 0.35 9.12 17.76
N VAL A 137 0.03 8.05 17.05
CA VAL A 137 -0.33 8.11 15.63
C VAL A 137 -1.73 7.57 15.41
N LEU A 138 -2.51 8.26 14.56
CA LEU A 138 -3.81 7.83 14.07
C LEU A 138 -3.77 7.58 12.57
N ASP A 139 -4.18 6.38 12.16
CA ASP A 139 -4.59 6.07 10.78
C ASP A 139 -6.12 5.98 10.76
N LEU A 140 -6.78 7.04 10.26
CA LEU A 140 -8.23 7.22 10.39
C LEU A 140 -9.02 6.26 9.49
N CYS A 141 -8.44 5.88 8.36
CA CYS A 141 -9.05 5.05 7.30
C CYS A 141 -8.11 3.89 6.94
N ALA A 142 -7.80 3.08 7.94
CA ALA A 142 -6.63 2.21 7.93
C ALA A 142 -6.73 1.01 6.99
N ALA A 143 -7.91 0.45 6.76
CA ALA A 143 -7.98 -0.78 5.97
C ALA A 143 -7.67 -0.53 4.49
N PRO A 144 -7.12 -1.51 3.76
CA PRO A 144 -6.79 -2.87 4.21
C PRO A 144 -5.53 -2.98 5.09
N GLY A 145 -4.85 -1.87 5.44
CA GLY A 145 -3.73 -1.84 6.39
C GLY A 145 -2.36 -1.58 5.77
N GLY A 146 -2.27 -1.36 4.46
CA GLY A 146 -0.97 -1.22 3.78
C GLY A 146 -0.15 -0.01 4.26
N LYS A 147 -0.81 1.14 4.47
CA LYS A 147 -0.15 2.34 5.01
C LYS A 147 0.14 2.19 6.50
N SER A 148 -0.76 1.57 7.26
CA SER A 148 -0.54 1.32 8.69
C SER A 148 0.65 0.39 8.92
N VAL A 149 0.78 -0.68 8.11
CA VAL A 149 1.96 -1.55 8.10
C VAL A 149 3.20 -0.73 7.75
N ALA A 150 3.14 0.13 6.72
CA ALA A 150 4.28 0.96 6.33
C ALA A 150 4.73 1.93 7.44
N ILE A 151 3.80 2.55 8.18
CA ILE A 151 4.14 3.36 9.37
C ILE A 151 4.95 2.53 10.37
N LEU A 152 4.52 1.30 10.64
CA LEU A 152 5.22 0.39 11.54
C LEU A 152 6.55 -0.12 10.97
N GLN A 153 6.75 -0.10 9.65
CA GLN A 153 8.06 -0.36 9.04
C GLN A 153 9.00 0.85 9.18
N CYS A 154 8.46 2.07 9.20
CA CYS A 154 9.20 3.32 9.32
C CYS A 154 9.61 3.64 10.77
N ALA A 155 8.71 3.44 11.73
CA ALA A 155 8.88 3.92 13.10
C ALA A 155 8.31 2.92 14.13
N SER A 156 8.44 3.27 15.41
CA SER A 156 7.82 2.58 16.53
C SER A 156 6.95 3.58 17.31
N PRO A 157 5.68 3.75 16.92
CA PRO A 157 4.75 4.66 17.61
C PRO A 157 4.59 4.28 19.09
N GLY A 158 4.31 5.26 19.95
CA GLY A 158 3.99 5.03 21.36
C GLY A 158 2.60 4.40 21.50
N GLN A 159 1.59 5.06 20.92
CA GLN A 159 0.28 4.48 20.66
C GLN A 159 0.00 4.52 19.16
N PHE A 160 -0.56 3.44 18.63
CA PHE A 160 -1.01 3.42 17.24
C PHE A 160 -2.49 3.07 17.14
N HIS A 161 -3.29 4.00 16.64
CA HIS A 161 -4.72 3.82 16.46
C HIS A 161 -5.05 3.66 14.98
N CYS A 162 -5.57 2.50 14.60
CA CYS A 162 -6.05 2.20 13.26
C CYS A 162 -7.58 2.11 13.29
N ASN A 163 -8.26 3.07 12.66
CA ASN A 163 -9.71 3.09 12.55
C ASN A 163 -10.16 2.63 11.16
N GLU A 164 -11.24 1.86 11.09
CA GLU A 164 -11.93 1.55 9.83
C GLU A 164 -13.42 1.43 10.10
N TYR A 165 -14.23 2.19 9.36
CA TYR A 165 -15.68 2.25 9.55
C TYR A 165 -16.41 1.01 9.00
N ASP A 166 -15.91 0.44 7.90
CA ASP A 166 -16.55 -0.70 7.23
C ASP A 166 -16.19 -2.04 7.88
N ASP A 167 -17.20 -2.86 8.19
CA ASP A 167 -17.02 -4.15 8.87
C ASP A 167 -16.19 -5.17 8.09
N LEU A 168 -16.37 -5.24 6.77
CA LEU A 168 -15.65 -6.19 5.94
C LEU A 168 -14.17 -5.81 5.85
N ARG A 169 -13.90 -4.54 5.62
CA ARG A 169 -12.55 -3.97 5.57
C ARG A 169 -11.85 -4.04 6.91
N LEU A 170 -12.56 -3.83 8.02
CA LEU A 170 -12.01 -3.99 9.38
C LEU A 170 -11.50 -5.41 9.61
N ARG A 171 -12.21 -6.44 9.10
CA ARG A 171 -11.73 -7.83 9.17
C ARG A 171 -10.41 -8.02 8.41
N TRP A 172 -10.28 -7.41 7.23
CA TRP A 172 -9.02 -7.45 6.46
C TRP A 172 -7.88 -6.70 7.15
N LEU A 173 -8.19 -5.57 7.79
CA LEU A 173 -7.22 -4.82 8.58
C LEU A 173 -6.70 -5.66 9.75
N LYS A 174 -7.57 -6.32 10.51
CA LYS A 174 -7.18 -7.23 11.61
C LYS A 174 -6.28 -8.37 11.12
N GLN A 175 -6.66 -9.04 10.03
CA GLN A 175 -5.83 -10.09 9.42
C GLN A 175 -4.48 -9.57 8.93
N THR A 176 -4.44 -8.32 8.46
CA THR A 176 -3.19 -7.66 8.06
C THR A 176 -2.32 -7.37 9.27
N MET A 177 -2.87 -6.82 10.35
CA MET A 177 -2.10 -6.58 11.58
C MET A 177 -1.50 -7.89 12.12
N GLU A 178 -2.28 -8.97 12.19
CA GLU A 178 -1.81 -10.29 12.62
C GLU A 178 -0.75 -10.89 11.68
N SER A 179 -0.85 -10.63 10.37
CA SER A 179 0.12 -11.13 9.39
C SER A 179 1.44 -10.38 9.37
N PHE A 180 1.54 -9.18 9.93
CA PHE A 180 2.74 -8.35 9.79
C PHE A 180 3.37 -7.98 11.12
N ILE A 181 2.60 -7.93 12.20
CA ILE A 181 3.03 -7.39 13.48
C ILE A 181 3.12 -8.52 14.51
N PRO A 182 4.24 -8.68 15.24
CA PRO A 182 4.38 -9.71 16.26
C PRO A 182 3.48 -9.41 17.48
N ASP A 183 3.06 -10.47 18.19
CA ASP A 183 2.11 -10.39 19.32
C ASP A 183 2.44 -9.35 20.40
N PRO A 184 3.71 -9.13 20.81
CA PRO A 184 4.03 -8.10 21.81
C PRO A 184 3.67 -6.69 21.33
N LEU A 185 3.79 -6.42 20.03
CA LEU A 185 3.53 -5.10 19.45
C LEU A 185 2.07 -4.90 19.07
N ILE A 186 1.34 -5.97 18.73
CA ILE A 186 -0.11 -5.90 18.47
C ILE A 186 -0.87 -5.27 19.64
N LYS A 187 -0.42 -5.51 20.88
CA LYS A 187 -1.06 -4.95 22.09
C LYS A 187 -0.96 -3.43 22.19
N LEU A 188 -0.02 -2.80 21.50
CA LEU A 188 0.14 -1.34 21.43
C LEU A 188 -0.70 -0.71 20.31
N ILE A 189 -1.34 -1.55 19.48
CA ILE A 189 -2.18 -1.13 18.37
C ILE A 189 -3.65 -1.22 18.78
N THR A 190 -4.31 -0.07 18.80
CA THR A 190 -5.77 -0.02 18.91
C THR A 190 -6.37 -0.16 17.51
N VAL A 191 -7.23 -1.15 17.31
CA VAL A 191 -8.03 -1.27 16.08
C VAL A 191 -9.49 -1.01 16.42
N SER A 192 -10.10 0.02 15.83
CA SER A 192 -11.47 0.42 16.14
C SER A 192 -12.35 0.54 14.91
N LYS A 193 -13.67 0.55 15.15
CA LYS A 193 -14.71 0.81 14.17
C LYS A 193 -15.54 1.99 14.64
N LEU A 194 -15.11 3.18 14.29
CA LEU A 194 -15.77 4.43 14.63
C LEU A 194 -16.00 5.26 13.37
N ASP A 195 -17.00 6.13 13.42
CA ASP A 195 -17.11 7.21 12.45
C ASP A 195 -15.92 8.15 12.66
N GLY A 196 -15.03 8.23 11.66
CA GLY A 196 -13.80 9.02 11.74
C GLY A 196 -14.07 10.50 12.04
N ARG A 197 -15.26 11.01 11.68
CA ARG A 197 -15.69 12.39 11.96
C ARG A 197 -15.86 12.67 13.45
N GLN A 198 -16.07 11.63 14.27
CA GLN A 198 -16.30 11.73 15.72
C GLN A 198 -15.03 11.55 16.54
N ILE A 199 -13.94 11.04 15.94
CA ILE A 199 -12.72 10.71 16.70
C ILE A 199 -12.08 11.95 17.32
N GLY A 200 -12.14 13.10 16.63
CA GLY A 200 -11.63 14.37 17.17
C GLY A 200 -12.32 14.78 18.47
N ASP A 201 -13.64 14.62 18.54
CA ASP A 201 -14.43 14.94 19.74
C ASP A 201 -14.23 13.91 20.87
N LEU A 202 -14.09 12.63 20.51
CA LEU A 202 -13.89 11.54 21.46
C LEU A 202 -12.48 11.53 22.07
N LYS A 203 -11.49 11.99 21.31
CA LYS A 203 -10.06 11.92 21.67
C LYS A 203 -9.35 13.24 21.30
N PRO A 204 -9.75 14.36 21.91
CA PRO A 204 -9.18 15.67 21.60
C PRO A 204 -7.68 15.69 21.91
N GLU A 205 -6.89 16.26 20.99
CA GLU A 205 -5.45 16.50 21.15
C GLU A 205 -4.59 15.27 21.50
N LEU A 206 -5.10 14.05 21.29
CA LEU A 206 -4.40 12.83 21.68
C LEU A 206 -3.24 12.46 20.75
N TYR A 207 -3.36 12.79 19.47
CA TYR A 207 -2.47 12.31 18.41
C TYR A 207 -1.50 13.40 17.97
N ASP A 208 -0.21 13.07 17.99
CA ASP A 208 0.84 13.93 17.43
C ASP A 208 0.78 13.93 15.90
N LYS A 209 0.33 12.82 15.30
CA LYS A 209 0.29 12.61 13.85
C LYS A 209 -0.99 11.90 13.42
N VAL A 210 -1.60 12.38 12.34
CA VAL A 210 -2.82 11.81 11.77
C VAL A 210 -2.66 11.60 10.27
N MET A 211 -3.04 10.42 9.80
CA MET A 211 -3.17 10.08 8.38
C MET A 211 -4.65 9.85 8.04
N LEU A 212 -5.10 10.45 6.95
CA LEU A 212 -6.48 10.45 6.47
C LEU A 212 -6.61 9.69 5.14
#